data_AF-A0A0F8YSS7-F1
#
_entry.id   AF-A0A0F8YSS7-F1
#
_cell.length_a   1.000
_cell.length_b   1.000
_cell.length_c   1.000
_cell.angle_alpha   90.00
_cell.angle_beta   90.00
_cell.angle_gamma   90.00
#
_symmetry.space_group_name_H-M   'P 1'
#
loop_
_entity.id
_entity.type
_entity.pdbx_description
1 polymer ?
#
loop_
_entity_poly.entity_id
_entity_poly.type
_entity_poly.pdbx_seq_one_letter_code
_entity_poly.pdbx_strand_id
1 'polypeptide(L)'
;MAFLMEHEHFTYPEAIKYVAKKYNIEVEETERSDEQKQEANERESMYLVSEYAQKHFSEMLWDSELGKAIGLSYFKERGFTDEIINKFQLGYCLDQWDAFTKAALEKGYQLKYLEKTGLTIVKEDSQNSNAPRTFDRFKG
;
A
#
# COMPACT_ATOMS: atom_id res chain seq x y z
N MET A 1 -4.25 -9.48 -12.97
CA MET A 1 -3.43 -8.30 -13.31
C MET A 1 -2.33 -8.57 -14.34
N ALA A 2 -2.02 -9.82 -14.71
CA ALA A 2 -1.06 -10.11 -15.80
C ALA A 2 -1.49 -9.55 -17.18
N PHE A 3 -2.81 -9.51 -17.44
CA PHE A 3 -3.38 -9.14 -18.73
C PHE A 3 -3.01 -7.72 -19.23
N LEU A 4 -2.92 -6.73 -18.33
CA LEU A 4 -2.66 -5.35 -18.74
C LEU A 4 -1.17 -5.07 -19.04
N MET A 5 -0.28 -5.74 -18.31
CA MET A 5 1.16 -5.63 -18.52
C MET A 5 1.61 -6.34 -19.80
N GLU A 6 0.96 -7.44 -20.18
CA GLU A 6 1.27 -8.19 -21.41
C GLU A 6 0.74 -7.52 -22.68
N HIS A 7 -0.38 -6.79 -22.61
CA HIS A 7 -1.07 -6.27 -23.80
C HIS A 7 -0.70 -4.82 -24.17
N GLU A 8 -0.25 -3.99 -23.23
CA GLU A 8 -0.02 -2.54 -23.47
C GLU A 8 1.39 -2.03 -23.08
N HIS A 9 2.37 -2.90 -22.80
CA HIS A 9 3.74 -2.52 -22.39
C HIS A 9 3.82 -1.64 -21.12
N PHE A 10 2.78 -1.58 -20.29
CA PHE A 10 2.81 -0.79 -19.06
C PHE A 10 3.77 -1.35 -18.01
N THR A 11 4.53 -0.46 -17.40
CA THR A 11 5.25 -0.72 -16.16
C THR A 11 4.26 -0.94 -15.00
N TYR A 12 4.72 -1.59 -13.92
CA TYR A 12 3.87 -1.79 -12.73
C TYR A 12 3.21 -0.50 -12.18
N PRO A 13 3.95 0.61 -11.95
CA PRO A 13 3.31 1.82 -11.44
C PRO A 13 2.30 2.39 -12.43
N GLU A 14 2.54 2.29 -13.74
CA GLU A 14 1.58 2.68 -14.77
C GLU A 14 0.33 1.80 -14.74
N ALA A 15 0.44 0.49 -14.57
CA ALA A 15 -0.71 -0.41 -14.48
C ALA A 15 -1.56 -0.12 -13.23
N ILE A 16 -0.93 0.11 -12.06
CA ILE A 16 -1.65 0.50 -10.84
C ILE A 16 -2.33 1.85 -11.01
N LYS A 17 -1.60 2.82 -11.57
CA LYS A 17 -2.14 4.14 -11.90
C LYS A 17 -3.29 4.01 -12.88
N TYR A 18 -3.17 3.26 -13.98
CA TYR A 18 -4.24 3.06 -14.96
C TYR A 18 -5.49 2.46 -14.34
N VAL A 19 -5.35 1.47 -13.44
CA VAL A 19 -6.50 0.95 -12.67
C VAL A 19 -7.08 2.04 -11.73
N ALA A 20 -6.24 2.92 -11.19
CA ALA A 20 -6.64 4.00 -10.28
C ALA A 20 -7.09 5.31 -10.96
N LYS A 21 -6.86 5.50 -12.27
CA LYS A 21 -6.86 6.80 -12.96
C LYS A 21 -7.49 6.62 -14.34
N LYS A 22 -8.43 7.40 -14.87
CA LYS A 22 -9.07 8.68 -14.50
C LYS A 22 -8.22 9.80 -13.89
N TYR A 23 -6.92 9.79 -14.06
CA TYR A 23 -6.06 10.92 -13.76
C TYR A 23 -4.94 10.94 -14.80
N ASN A 24 -5.05 11.87 -15.73
CA ASN A 24 -3.96 12.33 -16.59
C ASN A 24 -2.73 12.64 -15.73
N ILE A 25 -1.69 11.83 -15.80
CA ILE A 25 -0.34 12.32 -15.58
C ILE A 25 0.39 12.02 -16.88
N GLU A 26 0.67 13.06 -17.65
CA GLU A 26 1.70 13.00 -18.69
C GLU A 26 3.04 12.80 -17.99
N VAL A 27 3.70 11.70 -18.31
CA VAL A 27 5.09 11.48 -17.92
C VAL A 27 5.92 12.11 -19.02
N GLU A 28 6.54 13.26 -18.74
CA GLU A 28 7.54 13.80 -19.67
C GLU A 28 8.77 12.88 -19.64
N GLU A 29 9.03 12.22 -20.77
CA GLU A 29 10.22 11.40 -20.96
C GLU A 29 11.44 12.31 -21.05
N THR A 30 12.15 12.49 -19.93
CA THR A 30 13.54 12.96 -19.96
C THR A 30 14.43 11.77 -20.37
N GLU A 31 15.42 12.00 -21.23
CA GLU A 31 16.41 10.97 -21.61
C GLU A 31 17.17 10.49 -20.36
N ARG A 32 16.72 9.38 -19.79
CA ARG A 32 17.33 8.66 -18.65
C ARG A 32 17.93 7.36 -19.14
N SER A 33 19.03 6.92 -18.52
CA SER A 33 19.54 5.57 -18.77
C SER A 33 18.53 4.50 -18.31
N ASP A 34 18.64 3.29 -18.83
CA ASP A 34 17.74 2.18 -18.47
C ASP A 34 17.77 1.88 -16.96
N GLU A 35 18.95 1.96 -16.34
CA GLU A 35 19.11 1.79 -14.89
C GLU A 35 18.35 2.88 -14.10
N GLN A 36 18.46 4.14 -14.53
CA GLN A 36 17.75 5.26 -13.89
C GLN A 36 16.23 5.15 -14.06
N LYS A 37 15.77 4.66 -15.22
CA LYS A 37 14.34 4.37 -15.44
C LYS A 37 13.86 3.28 -14.50
N GLN A 38 14.63 2.20 -14.35
CA GLN A 38 14.27 1.10 -13.44
C GLN A 38 14.22 1.54 -11.97
N GLU A 39 15.20 2.32 -11.51
CA GLU A 39 15.22 2.85 -10.15
C GLU A 39 14.03 3.79 -9.88
N ALA A 40 13.72 4.67 -10.83
CA ALA A 40 12.57 5.55 -10.74
C ALA A 40 11.25 4.77 -10.66
N ASN A 41 11.09 3.74 -11.50
CA ASN A 41 9.91 2.88 -11.51
C ASN A 41 9.74 2.12 -10.18
N GLU A 42 10.84 1.61 -9.61
CA GLU A 42 10.81 0.96 -8.31
C GLU A 42 10.43 1.93 -7.20
N ARG A 43 11.04 3.10 -7.17
CA ARG A 43 10.71 4.15 -6.19
C ARG A 43 9.24 4.56 -6.28
N GLU A 44 8.73 4.72 -7.48
CA GLU A 44 7.33 5.04 -7.71
C GLU A 44 6.39 3.92 -7.28
N SER A 45 6.77 2.66 -7.53
CA SER A 45 6.03 1.49 -7.09
C SER A 45 5.90 1.43 -5.56
N MET A 46 6.99 1.72 -4.84
CA MET A 46 7.00 1.80 -3.38
C MET A 46 6.16 2.98 -2.88
N TYR A 47 6.22 4.13 -3.56
CA TYR A 47 5.40 5.29 -3.21
C TYR A 47 3.90 4.99 -3.31
N LEU A 48 3.45 4.34 -4.39
CA LEU A 48 2.05 3.94 -4.56
C LEU A 48 1.59 2.97 -3.46
N VAL A 49 2.45 2.05 -3.05
CA VAL A 49 2.17 1.15 -1.91
C VAL A 49 2.03 1.94 -0.61
N SER A 50 2.91 2.89 -0.35
CA SER A 50 2.84 3.74 0.86
C SER A 50 1.59 4.64 0.87
N GLU A 51 1.23 5.21 -0.27
CA GLU A 51 -0.01 6.00 -0.44
C GLU A 51 -1.24 5.14 -0.16
N TYR A 52 -1.28 3.93 -0.72
CA TYR A 52 -2.36 2.98 -0.45
C TYR A 52 -2.44 2.60 1.02
N ALA A 53 -1.31 2.35 1.68
CA ALA A 53 -1.26 2.01 3.10
C ALA A 53 -1.80 3.15 3.97
N GLN A 54 -1.36 4.39 3.71
CA GLN A 54 -1.87 5.58 4.40
C GLN A 54 -3.39 5.66 4.27
N LYS A 55 -3.91 5.56 3.04
CA LYS A 55 -5.35 5.62 2.78
C LYS A 55 -6.10 4.49 3.47
N HIS A 56 -5.62 3.25 3.34
CA HIS A 56 -6.24 2.06 3.93
C HIS A 56 -6.35 2.18 5.45
N PHE A 57 -5.28 2.57 6.13
CA PHE A 57 -5.31 2.71 7.59
C PHE A 57 -6.14 3.92 8.04
N SER A 58 -6.17 5.00 7.26
CA SER A 58 -7.04 6.15 7.54
C SER A 58 -8.51 5.76 7.42
N GLU A 59 -8.89 5.05 6.35
CA GLU A 59 -10.24 4.47 6.19
C GLU A 59 -10.57 3.51 7.33
N MET A 60 -9.64 2.64 7.74
CA MET A 60 -9.85 1.77 8.90
C MET A 60 -10.14 2.56 10.18
N LEU A 61 -9.45 3.67 10.44
CA LEU A 61 -9.71 4.53 11.59
C LEU A 61 -11.11 5.15 11.54
N TRP A 62 -11.50 5.66 10.37
CA TRP A 62 -12.73 6.46 10.21
C TRP A 62 -13.99 5.66 9.91
N ASP A 63 -13.88 4.47 9.33
CA ASP A 63 -15.03 3.73 8.81
C ASP A 63 -15.30 2.43 9.56
N SER A 64 -14.26 1.78 10.10
CA SER A 64 -14.44 0.53 10.86
C SER A 64 -14.98 0.76 12.27
N GLU A 65 -15.74 -0.20 12.79
CA GLU A 65 -16.26 -0.14 14.17
C GLU A 65 -15.11 -0.11 15.19
N LEU A 66 -14.07 -0.94 15.00
CA LEU A 66 -12.91 -0.98 15.89
C LEU A 66 -12.07 0.30 15.81
N GLY A 67 -11.87 0.84 14.60
CA GLY A 67 -11.19 2.12 14.41
C GLY A 67 -11.89 3.27 15.10
N LYS A 68 -13.23 3.33 15.02
CA LYS A 68 -14.03 4.33 15.74
C LYS A 68 -14.01 4.13 17.26
N ALA A 69 -14.25 2.90 17.71
CA ALA A 69 -14.41 2.60 19.12
C ALA A 69 -13.09 2.69 19.90
N ILE A 70 -11.98 2.26 19.29
CA ILE A 70 -10.66 2.17 19.93
C ILE A 70 -9.76 3.30 19.44
N GLY A 71 -9.48 3.35 18.14
CA GLY A 71 -8.50 4.28 17.55
C GLY A 71 -8.90 5.75 17.71
N LEU A 72 -10.09 6.13 17.25
CA LEU A 72 -10.57 7.52 17.35
C LEU A 72 -10.76 7.94 18.81
N SER A 73 -11.34 7.08 19.64
CA SER A 73 -11.48 7.34 21.09
C SER A 73 -10.12 7.63 21.72
N TYR A 74 -9.10 6.82 21.42
CA TYR A 74 -7.74 7.02 21.93
C TYR A 74 -7.11 8.36 21.50
N PHE A 75 -7.28 8.75 20.23
CA PHE A 75 -6.78 10.04 19.75
C PHE A 75 -7.52 11.21 20.41
N LYS A 76 -8.84 11.12 20.55
CA LYS A 76 -9.67 12.14 21.20
C LYS A 76 -9.33 12.30 22.68
N GLU A 77 -9.13 11.20 23.40
CA GLU A 77 -8.67 11.21 24.80
C GLU A 77 -7.29 11.85 24.96
N ARG A 78 -6.43 11.77 23.94
CA ARG A 78 -5.12 12.45 23.89
C ARG A 78 -5.18 13.90 23.41
N GLY A 79 -6.38 14.44 23.15
CA GLY A 79 -6.57 15.83 22.75
C GLY A 79 -6.34 16.11 21.26
N PHE A 80 -6.30 15.07 20.42
CA PHE A 80 -6.28 15.26 18.97
C PHE A 80 -7.69 15.59 18.46
N THR A 81 -7.81 16.66 17.68
CA THR A 81 -9.06 17.01 16.99
C THR A 81 -9.19 16.25 15.68
N ASP A 82 -10.43 16.10 15.22
CA ASP A 82 -10.73 15.46 13.93
C ASP A 82 -9.98 16.15 12.77
N GLU A 83 -9.76 17.48 12.86
CA GLU A 83 -8.97 18.24 11.89
C GLU A 83 -7.50 17.83 11.88
N ILE A 84 -6.88 17.59 13.05
CA ILE A 84 -5.49 17.15 13.14
C ILE A 84 -5.37 15.70 12.62
N ILE A 85 -6.28 14.83 13.04
CA ILE A 85 -6.32 13.43 12.61
C ILE A 85 -6.41 13.35 11.09
N ASN A 86 -7.30 14.14 10.48
CA ASN A 86 -7.41 14.23 9.03
C ASN A 86 -6.19 14.91 8.39
N LYS A 87 -5.68 16.01 8.92
CA LYS A 87 -4.54 16.73 8.34
C LYS A 87 -3.28 15.86 8.25
N PHE A 88 -3.03 15.07 9.29
CA PHE A 88 -1.87 14.18 9.35
C PHE A 88 -2.18 12.76 8.86
N GLN A 89 -3.42 12.51 8.42
CA GLN A 89 -3.86 11.23 7.87
C GLN A 89 -3.52 10.06 8.80
N LEU A 90 -3.85 10.23 10.09
CA LEU A 90 -3.64 9.17 11.06
C LEU A 90 -4.55 7.98 10.74
N GLY A 91 -4.03 6.78 10.99
CA GLY A 91 -4.73 5.55 10.70
C GLY A 91 -4.76 4.58 11.86
N TYR A 92 -5.50 3.50 11.67
CA TYR A 92 -5.63 2.40 12.62
C TYR A 92 -5.37 1.07 11.91
N CYS A 93 -4.56 0.21 12.54
CA CYS A 93 -4.36 -1.16 12.09
C CYS A 93 -5.27 -2.06 12.92
N LEU A 94 -5.87 -3.07 12.29
CA LEU A 94 -6.61 -4.11 13.00
C LEU A 94 -5.63 -5.11 13.64
N ASP A 95 -6.05 -5.75 14.73
CA ASP A 95 -5.35 -6.92 15.31
C ASP A 95 -5.61 -8.18 14.46
N GLN A 96 -5.22 -8.12 13.19
CA GLN A 96 -5.26 -9.21 12.24
C GLN A 96 -3.87 -9.40 11.65
N TRP A 97 -3.54 -10.63 11.28
CA TRP A 97 -2.15 -10.97 10.96
C TRP A 97 -1.73 -10.62 9.54
N ASP A 98 -2.66 -10.45 8.61
CA ASP A 98 -2.43 -10.26 7.17
C ASP A 98 -3.49 -9.38 6.47
N ALA A 99 -4.30 -8.63 7.22
CA ALA A 99 -5.42 -7.86 6.69
C ALA A 99 -5.00 -6.83 5.62
N PHE A 100 -3.97 -6.04 5.90
CA PHE A 100 -3.45 -5.06 4.96
C PHE A 100 -2.80 -5.75 3.76
N THR A 101 -1.93 -6.73 4.00
CA THR A 101 -1.22 -7.45 2.94
C THR A 101 -2.20 -8.09 1.97
N LYS A 102 -3.23 -8.78 2.48
CA LYS A 102 -4.26 -9.40 1.67
C LYS A 102 -5.03 -8.37 0.85
N ALA A 103 -5.49 -7.28 1.48
CA ALA A 103 -6.21 -6.22 0.79
C ALA A 103 -5.35 -5.58 -0.33
N ALA A 104 -4.05 -5.37 -0.09
CA ALA A 104 -3.14 -4.84 -1.08
C ALA A 104 -2.94 -5.80 -2.27
N LEU A 105 -2.77 -7.10 -2.01
CA LEU A 105 -2.64 -8.11 -3.06
C LEU A 105 -3.92 -8.22 -3.90
N GLU A 106 -5.10 -8.16 -3.27
CA GLU A 106 -6.40 -8.15 -3.97
C GLU A 106 -6.57 -6.91 -4.86
N LYS A 107 -5.99 -5.77 -4.46
CA LYS A 107 -5.94 -4.53 -5.26
C LYS A 107 -4.87 -4.55 -6.35
N GLY A 108 -4.10 -5.63 -6.47
CA GLY A 108 -3.09 -5.83 -7.52
C GLY A 108 -1.70 -5.33 -7.17
N TYR A 109 -1.46 -4.88 -5.92
CA TYR A 109 -0.13 -4.50 -5.50
C TYR A 109 0.79 -5.74 -5.47
N GLN A 110 2.05 -5.57 -5.90
CA GLN A 110 3.02 -6.67 -5.96
C GLN A 110 3.70 -6.88 -4.61
N LEU A 111 3.80 -8.14 -4.19
CA LEU A 111 4.40 -8.55 -2.92
C LEU A 111 5.80 -7.98 -2.70
N LYS A 112 6.65 -7.94 -3.74
CA LYS A 112 8.01 -7.39 -3.65
C LYS A 112 8.04 -5.93 -3.16
N TYR A 113 7.04 -5.11 -3.52
CA TYR A 113 7.00 -3.71 -3.10
C TYR A 113 6.37 -3.56 -1.72
N LEU A 114 5.43 -4.45 -1.35
CA LEU A 114 4.92 -4.55 0.03
C LEU A 114 6.02 -4.93 1.02
N GLU A 115 6.91 -5.84 0.62
CA GLU A 115 8.09 -6.21 1.41
C GLU A 115 9.13 -5.08 1.46
N LYS A 116 9.50 -4.49 0.33
CA LYS A 116 10.49 -3.40 0.28
C LYS A 116 10.07 -2.14 1.05
N THR A 117 8.77 -1.85 1.11
CA THR A 117 8.24 -0.74 1.94
C THR A 117 8.21 -1.07 3.44
N GLY A 118 8.47 -2.32 3.82
CA GLY A 118 8.46 -2.78 5.21
C GLY A 118 7.07 -2.90 5.81
N LEU A 119 6.00 -2.80 5.02
CA LEU A 119 4.62 -2.95 5.51
C LEU A 119 4.24 -4.42 5.69
N THR A 120 4.83 -5.30 4.87
CA THR A 120 4.64 -6.75 4.91
C THR A 120 5.95 -7.45 5.22
N ILE A 121 5.91 -8.43 6.13
CA ILE A 121 6.99 -9.36 6.41
C ILE A 121 6.73 -10.64 5.60
N VAL A 122 7.69 -11.02 4.78
CA VAL A 122 7.67 -12.27 4.02
C VAL A 122 8.56 -13.28 4.73
N LYS A 123 8.06 -14.49 4.97
CA LYS A 123 8.82 -15.61 5.51
C LYS A 123 8.72 -16.81 4.58
N GLU A 124 9.86 -17.44 4.32
CA GLU A 124 9.87 -18.72 3.63
C GLU A 124 9.15 -19.77 4.47
N ASP A 125 8.22 -20.50 3.85
CA ASP A 125 7.57 -21.63 4.49
C ASP A 125 8.40 -22.90 4.25
N SER A 126 8.97 -23.46 5.32
CA SER A 126 9.76 -24.70 5.24
C SER A 126 8.96 -25.90 4.72
N GLN A 127 7.62 -25.85 4.74
CA GLN A 127 6.74 -26.91 4.21
C GLN A 127 6.30 -26.66 2.75
N ASN A 128 6.38 -25.42 2.26
CA ASN A 128 5.95 -25.07 0.90
C ASN A 128 6.76 -23.90 0.34
N SER A 129 7.85 -24.21 -0.36
CA SER A 129 8.71 -23.22 -1.01
C SER A 129 8.01 -22.39 -2.09
N ASN A 130 6.84 -22.82 -2.58
CA ASN A 130 6.11 -22.11 -3.65
C ASN A 130 5.11 -21.07 -3.13
N ALA A 131 4.86 -21.01 -1.82
CA ALA A 131 3.93 -20.05 -1.22
C ALA A 131 4.51 -19.48 0.08
N PRO A 132 5.22 -18.33 0.03
CA PRO A 132 5.77 -17.72 1.24
C PRO A 132 4.64 -17.26 2.16
N ARG A 133 4.84 -17.38 3.48
CA ARG A 133 3.92 -16.80 4.45
C ARG A 133 4.14 -15.30 4.53
N THR A 134 3.05 -14.56 4.57
CA THR A 134 3.08 -13.10 4.66
C THR A 134 2.39 -12.64 5.93
N PHE A 135 2.91 -11.59 6.53
CA PHE A 135 2.36 -11.01 7.76
C PHE A 135 2.43 -9.49 7.68
N ASP A 136 1.41 -8.81 8.18
CA ASP A 136 1.46 -7.38 8.40
C ASP A 136 2.46 -7.04 9.50
N ARG A 137 3.30 -6.03 9.26
CA ARG A 137 4.26 -5.55 10.26
C ARG A 137 3.56 -4.78 11.39
N PHE A 138 2.49 -4.07 11.07
CA PHE A 138 1.75 -3.23 12.02
C PHE A 138 0.47 -3.94 12.47
N LYS A 139 0.25 -4.00 13.78
CA LYS A 139 -0.89 -4.66 14.44
C LYS A 139 -1.27 -3.87 15.69
N GLY A 140 -2.55 -3.73 16.01
CA GLY A 140 -3.01 -2.98 17.19
C GLY A 140 -4.52 -2.92 17.36
#